data_AF-B0T8F5-F1
#
_entry.id   AF-B0T8F5-F1
#
_cell.length_a   1.000
_cell.length_b   1.000
_cell.length_c   1.000
_cell.angle_alpha   90.00
_cell.angle_beta   90.00
_cell.angle_gamma   90.00
#
_symmetry.space_group_name_H-M   'P 1'
#
loop_
_entity.id
_entity.type
_entity.pdbx_description
1 polymer ?
#
loop_
_entity_poly.entity_id
_entity_poly.type
_entity_poly.pdbx_seq_one_letter_code
_entity_poly.pdbx_strand_id
1 'polypeptide(L)'
;MVPSKRLAPSRRLTGGSALVLAVLLSSTVSGAAFAQVQVQSLAPPDLFSTPAGETGLTGDLWKDASPGIARDVLPRLAAKPLSPASAALARRVLATGANAPAGIGDDPDLGAARAMALIALGDAKGADTVLDRVPGVASSSALSQAAAEAALIIGADDKACRIGEALSVERGAAYWLRLRAFCQVLGGQRDAAQLTLSLALQQAKDPDYARLMGAVISGTPAGAANLRNGINYALSRKLGLDPRAAAATASPALKPVLKPTGDVAVLAGGADLTAAQASDLAFLRQAKGLAAFTDAAQASLPSIAALARADAPLEDPVLLARAALAAGDLATARTIRGRLTGDTIPGATSTDMSLLDAALAAADGRKDSQILDGLIERGAQAGPKSPAQPAALILAALGGAMSPEARAQFASLDPGKSIASAARLTALDDAAAAHRQGEAALLALSVCAEAGTAGPGPVDRARLVRALLRAGLETDARALAVEGLLALQVK
;
A
#
# COMPACT_ATOMS: atom_id res chain seq x y z
N MET A 1 77.18 0.31 47.96
CA MET A 1 76.37 -0.86 47.55
C MET A 1 75.24 -0.33 46.66
N VAL A 2 75.28 -0.24 45.32
CA VAL A 2 75.67 -1.14 44.21
C VAL A 2 74.75 -2.37 44.09
N PRO A 3 74.12 -2.67 42.92
CA PRO A 3 73.82 -1.74 41.80
C PRO A 3 72.60 -2.08 40.87
N SER A 4 72.47 -1.23 39.83
CA SER A 4 72.20 -1.59 38.40
C SER A 4 70.75 -1.82 37.96
N LYS A 5 70.29 -1.34 36.78
CA LYS A 5 70.95 -0.87 35.54
C LYS A 5 69.91 -0.01 34.75
N ARG A 6 70.27 1.20 34.28
CA ARG A 6 70.54 1.61 32.86
C ARG A 6 69.29 1.65 31.95
N LEU A 7 68.99 2.65 31.10
CA LEU A 7 69.81 3.59 30.31
C LEU A 7 69.02 4.89 29.98
N ALA A 8 69.78 5.97 29.78
CA ALA A 8 69.43 7.32 29.31
C ALA A 8 69.31 7.37 27.75
N PRO A 9 69.24 8.52 27.00
CA PRO A 9 69.56 9.90 27.38
C PRO A 9 68.66 11.02 26.78
N SER A 10 68.61 12.22 27.38
CA SER A 10 69.25 13.51 26.96
C SER A 10 68.76 14.08 25.62
N ARG A 11 68.60 15.39 25.41
CA ARG A 11 69.29 16.60 25.91
C ARG A 11 68.31 17.78 25.66
N ARG A 12 68.06 18.70 26.60
CA ARG A 12 68.87 19.92 26.91
C ARG A 12 68.97 20.85 25.67
N LEU A 13 68.88 22.17 25.75
CA LEU A 13 68.91 23.11 26.87
C LEU A 13 68.48 24.48 26.30
N THR A 14 67.95 25.36 27.16
CA THR A 14 68.21 26.82 27.26
C THR A 14 68.33 27.64 25.97
N GLY A 15 67.66 28.76 25.83
CA GLY A 15 67.53 29.88 26.77
C GLY A 15 67.14 31.06 25.89
N GLY A 16 66.26 31.94 26.35
CA GLY A 16 66.66 32.94 27.31
C GLY A 16 67.00 34.21 26.54
N SER A 17 65.95 35.00 26.31
CA SER A 17 65.91 36.47 26.27
C SER A 17 67.08 37.23 25.61
N ALA A 18 66.77 37.99 24.56
CA ALA A 18 66.49 39.43 24.69
C ALA A 18 66.66 40.13 23.32
N LEU A 19 65.69 41.01 23.06
CA LEU A 19 65.62 42.12 22.11
C LEU A 19 66.88 42.46 21.29
N VAL A 20 66.68 42.77 20.00
CA VAL A 20 66.76 44.15 19.46
C VAL A 20 66.18 44.21 18.04
N LEU A 21 65.22 45.13 17.88
CA LEU A 21 64.78 45.92 16.72
C LEU A 21 65.33 45.60 15.31
N ALA A 22 64.43 45.21 14.38
CA ALA A 22 64.55 45.54 12.96
C ALA A 22 63.18 45.49 12.28
N VAL A 23 62.75 46.63 11.73
CA VAL A 23 61.56 46.80 10.88
C VAL A 23 61.79 46.06 9.56
N LEU A 24 60.94 45.08 9.23
CA LEU A 24 60.85 44.48 7.90
C LEU A 24 59.37 44.31 7.53
N LEU A 25 58.99 44.97 6.43
CA LEU A 25 57.71 44.81 5.76
C LEU A 25 57.51 43.34 5.40
N SER A 26 56.63 42.66 6.12
CA SER A 26 56.16 41.32 5.77
C SER A 26 54.72 41.46 5.32
N SER A 27 54.53 41.41 4.01
CA SER A 27 53.25 41.19 3.36
C SER A 27 52.52 40.04 4.06
N THR A 28 51.35 40.34 4.63
CA THR A 28 50.39 39.32 5.03
C THR A 28 49.94 38.60 3.77
N VAL A 29 50.63 37.53 3.41
CA VAL A 29 50.01 36.46 2.64
C VAL A 29 49.01 35.85 3.61
N SER A 30 47.77 36.35 3.57
CA SER A 30 46.63 35.64 4.10
C SER A 30 46.62 34.29 3.39
N GLY A 31 47.25 33.29 4.01
CA GLY A 31 47.08 31.92 3.63
C GLY A 31 45.59 31.66 3.74
N ALA A 32 44.91 31.58 2.60
CA ALA A 32 43.56 31.10 2.54
C ALA A 32 43.58 29.74 3.25
N ALA A 33 43.00 29.69 4.44
CA ALA A 33 42.63 28.44 5.06
C ALA A 33 41.61 27.83 4.09
N PHE A 34 42.10 26.97 3.19
CA PHE A 34 41.24 26.10 2.42
C PHE A 34 40.48 25.29 3.46
N ALA A 35 39.24 25.70 3.73
CA ALA A 35 38.27 24.87 4.41
C ALA A 35 38.31 23.54 3.65
N GLN A 36 38.86 22.51 4.30
CA GLN A 36 38.84 21.18 3.75
C GLN A 36 37.36 20.85 3.59
N VAL A 37 36.87 20.85 2.35
CA VAL A 37 35.58 20.28 2.01
C VAL A 37 35.73 18.80 2.32
N GLN A 38 35.38 18.44 3.55
CA GLN A 38 35.41 17.07 4.02
C GLN A 38 34.27 16.39 3.28
N VAL A 39 34.59 15.76 2.15
CA VAL A 39 33.68 14.88 1.44
C VAL A 39 33.40 13.72 2.38
N GLN A 40 32.37 13.87 3.22
CA GLN A 40 31.79 12.73 3.89
C GLN A 40 31.30 11.82 2.78
N SER A 41 31.94 10.66 2.65
CA SER A 41 31.44 9.57 1.83
C SER A 41 30.01 9.33 2.29
N LEU A 42 29.04 9.62 1.42
CA LEU A 42 27.66 9.25 1.66
C LEU A 42 27.63 7.74 1.87
N ALA A 43 27.00 7.31 2.96
CA ALA A 43 26.74 5.89 3.16
C ALA A 43 25.94 5.38 1.95
N PRO A 44 26.18 4.14 1.48
CA PRO A 44 25.38 3.57 0.42
C PRO A 44 23.88 3.64 0.81
N PRO A 45 22.99 3.95 -0.14
CA PRO A 45 21.55 3.94 0.11
C PRO A 45 21.11 2.59 0.66
N ASP A 46 20.30 2.62 1.71
CA ASP A 46 19.78 1.40 2.32
C ASP A 46 18.64 0.77 1.50
N LEU A 47 18.15 -0.40 1.93
CA LEU A 47 17.08 -1.15 1.25
C LEU A 47 15.71 -0.44 1.20
N PHE A 48 15.53 0.66 1.94
CA PHE A 48 14.31 1.48 1.97
C PHE A 48 14.46 2.81 1.22
N SER A 49 15.70 3.24 0.99
CA SER A 49 16.04 4.52 0.36
C SER A 49 15.62 4.60 -1.10
N THR A 50 15.62 3.47 -1.82
CA THR A 50 15.19 3.44 -3.22
C THR A 50 13.65 3.53 -3.30
N PRO A 51 13.09 4.54 -3.99
CA PRO A 51 11.65 4.64 -4.20
C PRO A 51 11.15 3.61 -5.22
N ALA A 52 9.96 3.07 -4.98
CA ALA A 52 9.23 2.25 -5.94
C ALA A 52 8.39 3.11 -6.92
N GLY A 53 8.05 4.33 -6.51
CA GLY A 53 7.30 5.30 -7.30
C GLY A 53 7.14 6.64 -6.58
N GLU A 54 6.47 7.60 -7.23
CA GLU A 54 6.15 8.89 -6.64
C GLU A 54 4.93 8.79 -5.72
N THR A 55 5.07 9.23 -4.47
CA THR A 55 4.03 9.07 -3.43
C THR A 55 3.59 10.40 -2.83
N GLY A 56 4.36 11.47 -3.03
CA GLY A 56 4.18 12.75 -2.35
C GLY A 56 4.48 12.72 -0.85
N LEU A 57 5.04 11.63 -0.32
CA LEU A 57 5.62 11.57 1.02
C LEU A 57 7.08 12.01 0.99
N THR A 58 7.58 12.55 2.10
CA THR A 58 8.94 13.08 2.20
C THR A 58 9.97 11.98 2.46
N GLY A 59 11.24 12.27 2.20
CA GLY A 59 12.36 11.36 2.52
C GLY A 59 12.57 11.15 4.03
N ASP A 60 11.91 11.96 4.87
CA ASP A 60 11.93 11.86 6.34
C ASP A 60 10.82 10.95 6.89
N LEU A 61 10.12 10.20 6.02
CA LEU A 61 8.98 9.34 6.40
C LEU A 61 9.26 8.47 7.63
N TRP A 62 10.44 7.89 7.71
CA TRP A 62 10.84 6.96 8.78
C TRP A 62 11.62 7.61 9.92
N LYS A 63 11.73 8.94 9.92
CA LYS A 63 12.43 9.68 10.97
C LYS A 63 11.80 9.38 12.33
N ASP A 64 12.65 9.01 13.29
CA ASP A 64 12.28 8.65 14.67
C ASP A 64 11.28 7.48 14.79
N ALA A 65 11.06 6.70 13.71
CA ALA A 65 10.18 5.54 13.75
C ALA A 65 10.84 4.36 14.45
N SER A 66 10.06 3.64 15.27
CA SER A 66 10.52 2.46 16.01
C SER A 66 10.87 1.29 15.07
N PRO A 67 12.11 0.79 15.10
CA PRO A 67 12.50 -0.42 14.38
C PRO A 67 11.66 -1.65 14.77
N GLY A 68 11.24 -1.74 16.04
CA GLY A 68 10.44 -2.86 16.53
C GLY A 68 9.04 -2.92 15.89
N ILE A 69 8.43 -1.75 15.67
CA ILE A 69 7.13 -1.66 15.00
C ILE A 69 7.27 -2.06 13.52
N ALA A 70 8.32 -1.59 12.84
CA ALA A 70 8.57 -1.98 11.45
C ALA A 70 8.74 -3.50 11.29
N ARG A 71 9.54 -4.14 12.16
CA ARG A 71 9.75 -5.59 12.15
C ARG A 71 8.46 -6.38 12.39
N ASP A 72 7.57 -5.90 13.25
CA ASP A 72 6.31 -6.58 13.54
C ASP A 72 5.27 -6.43 12.41
N VAL A 73 5.18 -5.23 11.82
CA VAL A 73 4.10 -4.87 10.91
C VAL A 73 4.40 -5.27 9.46
N LEU A 74 5.61 -5.02 8.96
CA LEU A 74 5.93 -5.21 7.53
C LEU A 74 5.61 -6.62 7.01
N PRO A 75 5.98 -7.72 7.69
CA PRO A 75 5.66 -9.06 7.21
C PRO A 75 4.15 -9.34 7.14
N ARG A 76 3.35 -8.71 8.01
CA ARG A 76 1.89 -8.88 8.04
C ARG A 76 1.20 -8.23 6.84
N LEU A 77 1.77 -7.16 6.28
CA LEU A 77 1.21 -6.46 5.13
C LEU A 77 1.29 -7.30 3.84
N ALA A 78 2.30 -8.17 3.74
CA ALA A 78 2.40 -9.13 2.63
C ALA A 78 1.47 -10.34 2.84
N ALA A 79 1.25 -10.75 4.08
CA ALA A 79 0.55 -11.99 4.41
C ALA A 79 -0.97 -11.85 4.53
N LYS A 80 -1.48 -10.66 4.88
CA LYS A 80 -2.91 -10.44 5.13
C LYS A 80 -3.51 -9.48 4.12
N PRO A 81 -4.65 -9.82 3.52
CA PRO A 81 -5.33 -8.90 2.61
C PRO A 81 -5.88 -7.71 3.39
N LEU A 82 -5.79 -6.52 2.80
CA LEU A 82 -6.23 -5.26 3.39
C LEU A 82 -7.51 -4.75 2.69
N SER A 83 -8.26 -3.88 3.35
CA SER A 83 -9.29 -3.09 2.68
C SER A 83 -8.68 -2.16 1.62
N PRO A 84 -9.43 -1.73 0.59
CA PRO A 84 -8.91 -0.88 -0.48
C PRO A 84 -8.13 0.36 -0.03
N ALA A 85 -8.65 1.16 0.91
CA ALA A 85 -8.01 2.35 1.45
C ALA A 85 -6.77 1.99 2.29
N SER A 86 -6.83 0.92 3.07
CA SER A 86 -5.69 0.42 3.84
C SER A 86 -4.57 -0.09 2.92
N ALA A 87 -4.92 -0.76 1.82
CA ALA A 87 -3.97 -1.21 0.80
C ALA A 87 -3.34 -0.01 0.07
N ALA A 88 -4.11 1.04 -0.20
CA ALA A 88 -3.59 2.27 -0.80
C ALA A 88 -2.59 2.98 0.13
N LEU A 89 -2.91 3.11 1.43
CA LEU A 89 -1.98 3.64 2.45
C LEU A 89 -0.71 2.79 2.51
N ALA A 90 -0.84 1.46 2.61
CA ALA A 90 0.31 0.56 2.66
C ALA A 90 1.20 0.71 1.42
N ARG A 91 0.60 0.74 0.22
CA ARG A 91 1.36 0.89 -1.02
C ARG A 91 2.08 2.23 -1.05
N ARG A 92 1.40 3.33 -0.69
CA ARG A 92 1.99 4.68 -0.66
C ARG A 92 3.15 4.78 0.32
N VAL A 93 3.02 4.22 1.51
CA VAL A 93 4.07 4.22 2.53
C VAL A 93 5.26 3.39 2.09
N LEU A 94 5.03 2.16 1.60
CA LEU A 94 6.10 1.23 1.20
C LEU A 94 6.80 1.65 -0.09
N ALA A 95 6.10 2.31 -1.01
CA ALA A 95 6.66 2.79 -2.27
C ALA A 95 7.56 4.02 -2.09
N THR A 96 7.45 4.71 -0.96
CA THR A 96 8.26 5.89 -0.66
C THR A 96 9.71 5.49 -0.42
N GLY A 97 10.64 6.16 -1.11
CA GLY A 97 12.07 6.05 -0.84
C GLY A 97 12.45 6.96 0.31
N ALA A 98 12.86 6.39 1.43
CA ALA A 98 13.26 7.12 2.64
C ALA A 98 14.26 6.27 3.44
N ASN A 99 15.21 6.92 4.12
CA ASN A 99 16.19 6.22 4.95
C ASN A 99 15.45 5.43 6.03
N ALA A 100 15.75 4.15 6.16
CA ALA A 100 15.10 3.29 7.14
C ALA A 100 15.48 3.70 8.57
N PRO A 101 14.67 3.31 9.58
CA PRO A 101 15.11 3.39 10.97
C PRO A 101 16.40 2.58 11.18
N ALA A 102 17.18 2.97 12.19
CA ALA A 102 18.45 2.29 12.51
C ALA A 102 18.25 0.77 12.67
N GLY A 103 19.07 -0.01 11.95
CA GLY A 103 19.03 -1.47 11.97
C GLY A 103 17.91 -2.13 11.16
N ILE A 104 17.19 -1.35 10.33
CA ILE A 104 16.19 -1.87 9.37
C ILE A 104 16.75 -1.83 7.95
N GLY A 105 17.49 -0.78 7.60
CA GLY A 105 17.93 -0.50 6.24
C GLY A 105 18.86 -1.54 5.62
N ASP A 106 19.65 -2.24 6.44
CA ASP A 106 20.61 -3.25 5.99
C ASP A 106 20.08 -4.69 6.12
N ASP A 107 18.85 -4.88 6.61
CA ASP A 107 18.27 -6.19 6.87
C ASP A 107 17.61 -6.75 5.59
N PRO A 108 18.19 -7.80 4.97
CA PRO A 108 17.67 -8.34 3.71
C PRO A 108 16.27 -8.93 3.86
N ASP A 109 15.89 -9.44 5.04
CA ASP A 109 14.57 -10.00 5.27
C ASP A 109 13.51 -8.89 5.33
N LEU A 110 13.85 -7.73 5.88
CA LEU A 110 12.95 -6.57 5.89
C LEU A 110 12.87 -5.87 4.53
N GLY A 111 13.99 -5.81 3.79
CA GLY A 111 13.98 -5.37 2.39
C GLY A 111 13.10 -6.28 1.52
N ALA A 112 13.21 -7.60 1.71
CA ALA A 112 12.34 -8.58 1.05
C ALA A 112 10.88 -8.44 1.49
N ALA A 113 10.61 -8.22 2.78
CA ALA A 113 9.25 -8.00 3.29
C ALA A 113 8.61 -6.75 2.68
N ARG A 114 9.35 -5.64 2.54
CA ARG A 114 8.89 -4.43 1.83
C ARG A 114 8.53 -4.76 0.38
N ALA A 115 9.40 -5.44 -0.34
CA ALA A 115 9.16 -5.78 -1.74
C ALA A 115 7.99 -6.76 -1.92
N MET A 116 7.90 -7.80 -1.10
CA MET A 116 6.78 -8.75 -1.10
C MET A 116 5.46 -8.09 -0.72
N ALA A 117 5.47 -7.13 0.20
CA ALA A 117 4.27 -6.35 0.52
C ALA A 117 3.85 -5.47 -0.67
N LEU A 118 4.79 -4.80 -1.36
CA LEU A 118 4.48 -4.06 -2.59
C LEU A 118 3.86 -4.97 -3.67
N ILE A 119 4.43 -6.16 -3.89
CA ILE A 119 3.90 -7.17 -4.80
C ILE A 119 2.48 -7.57 -4.39
N ALA A 120 2.28 -7.95 -3.12
CA ALA A 120 0.97 -8.34 -2.59
C ALA A 120 -0.07 -7.21 -2.74
N LEU A 121 0.35 -5.95 -2.68
CA LEU A 121 -0.48 -4.77 -2.87
C LEU A 121 -0.70 -4.40 -4.35
N GLY A 122 -0.22 -5.22 -5.29
CA GLY A 122 -0.39 -5.02 -6.74
C GLY A 122 0.65 -4.10 -7.38
N ASP A 123 1.75 -3.80 -6.70
CA ASP A 123 2.85 -2.96 -7.21
C ASP A 123 4.10 -3.79 -7.53
N ALA A 124 3.94 -4.82 -8.36
CA ALA A 124 5.06 -5.64 -8.81
C ALA A 124 6.10 -4.83 -9.61
N LYS A 125 5.66 -3.82 -10.38
CA LYS A 125 6.57 -2.95 -11.15
C LYS A 125 7.41 -2.07 -10.23
N GLY A 126 6.81 -1.48 -9.19
CA GLY A 126 7.55 -0.74 -8.19
C GLY A 126 8.53 -1.63 -7.42
N ALA A 127 8.11 -2.82 -7.01
CA ALA A 127 8.99 -3.80 -6.36
C ALA A 127 10.19 -4.19 -7.23
N ASP A 128 9.97 -4.46 -8.52
CA ASP A 128 11.02 -4.73 -9.51
C ASP A 128 12.03 -3.57 -9.61
N THR A 129 11.52 -2.34 -9.65
CA THR A 129 12.32 -1.11 -9.69
C THR A 129 13.19 -0.92 -8.45
N VAL A 130 12.70 -1.29 -7.27
CA VAL A 130 13.49 -1.26 -6.04
C VAL A 130 14.58 -2.32 -6.07
N LEU A 131 14.21 -3.57 -6.38
CA LEU A 131 15.11 -4.72 -6.30
C LEU A 131 16.24 -4.71 -7.32
N ASP A 132 16.07 -4.04 -8.47
CA ASP A 132 17.13 -3.85 -9.46
C ASP A 132 18.31 -3.02 -8.95
N ARG A 133 18.12 -2.26 -7.87
CA ARG A 133 19.16 -1.42 -7.27
C ARG A 133 19.73 -2.01 -5.98
N VAL A 134 19.19 -3.14 -5.51
CA VAL A 134 19.62 -3.77 -4.27
C VAL A 134 20.87 -4.62 -4.52
N PRO A 135 22.00 -4.36 -3.83
CA PRO A 135 23.15 -5.26 -3.90
C PRO A 135 22.85 -6.57 -3.15
N GLY A 136 23.52 -7.66 -3.55
CA GLY A 136 23.46 -8.92 -2.79
C GLY A 136 22.14 -9.69 -2.89
N VAL A 137 21.27 -9.40 -3.87
CA VAL A 137 20.02 -10.15 -4.09
C VAL A 137 20.29 -11.66 -4.18
N ALA A 138 21.29 -12.08 -4.96
CA ALA A 138 21.64 -13.50 -5.15
C ALA A 138 22.09 -14.24 -3.87
N SER A 139 22.55 -13.50 -2.85
CA SER A 139 22.95 -14.06 -1.55
C SER A 139 21.82 -14.11 -0.52
N SER A 140 20.63 -13.60 -0.85
CA SER A 140 19.43 -13.67 0.00
C SER A 140 18.30 -14.37 -0.75
N SER A 141 17.88 -15.52 -0.22
CA SER A 141 16.73 -16.27 -0.74
C SER A 141 15.46 -15.41 -0.75
N ALA A 142 15.23 -14.62 0.32
CA ALA A 142 14.06 -13.76 0.43
C ALA A 142 14.04 -12.63 -0.61
N LEU A 143 15.15 -11.90 -0.77
CA LEU A 143 15.25 -10.83 -1.79
C LEU A 143 15.14 -11.40 -3.21
N SER A 144 15.82 -12.52 -3.48
CA SER A 144 15.74 -13.20 -4.77
C SER A 144 14.30 -13.64 -5.07
N GLN A 145 13.58 -14.19 -4.09
CA GLN A 145 12.20 -14.64 -4.27
C GLN A 145 11.29 -13.45 -4.60
N ALA A 146 11.44 -12.32 -3.90
CA ALA A 146 10.69 -11.10 -4.22
C ALA A 146 10.98 -10.60 -5.64
N ALA A 147 12.25 -10.64 -6.07
CA ALA A 147 12.65 -10.19 -7.40
C ALA A 147 12.11 -11.12 -8.49
N ALA A 148 12.14 -12.43 -8.28
CA ALA A 148 11.59 -13.40 -9.20
C ALA A 148 10.06 -13.30 -9.31
N GLU A 149 9.33 -13.14 -8.19
CA GLU A 149 7.88 -12.93 -8.20
C GLU A 149 7.49 -11.65 -8.95
N ALA A 150 8.17 -10.54 -8.67
CA ALA A 150 7.94 -9.28 -9.39
C ALA A 150 8.14 -9.46 -10.90
N ALA A 151 9.26 -10.07 -11.30
CA ALA A 151 9.59 -10.36 -12.70
C ALA A 151 8.53 -11.23 -13.39
N LEU A 152 8.07 -12.31 -12.75
CA LEU A 152 7.02 -13.20 -13.30
C LEU A 152 5.67 -12.47 -13.48
N ILE A 153 5.31 -11.60 -12.55
CA ILE A 153 4.06 -10.82 -12.60
C ILE A 153 4.09 -9.79 -13.73
N ILE A 154 5.23 -9.10 -13.94
CA ILE A 154 5.36 -8.09 -15.00
C ILE A 154 5.69 -8.69 -16.38
N GLY A 155 5.83 -10.01 -16.49
CA GLY A 155 6.11 -10.68 -17.76
C GLY A 155 7.59 -10.86 -18.11
N ALA A 156 8.50 -10.51 -17.21
CA ALA A 156 9.95 -10.63 -17.40
C ALA A 156 10.46 -12.04 -17.03
N ASP A 157 9.96 -13.07 -17.70
CA ASP A 157 10.23 -14.48 -17.37
C ASP A 157 11.73 -14.82 -17.42
N ASP A 158 12.46 -14.30 -18.43
CA ASP A 158 13.91 -14.48 -18.55
C ASP A 158 14.68 -13.89 -17.35
N LYS A 159 14.20 -12.76 -16.81
CA LYS A 159 14.78 -12.13 -15.62
C LYS A 159 14.57 -13.02 -14.40
N ALA A 160 13.37 -13.55 -14.21
CA ALA A 160 13.08 -14.50 -13.13
C ALA A 160 13.99 -15.74 -13.20
N CYS A 161 14.21 -16.29 -14.41
CA CYS A 161 15.11 -17.42 -14.59
C CYS A 161 16.56 -17.10 -14.24
N ARG A 162 17.09 -15.94 -14.68
CA ARG A 162 18.44 -15.50 -14.29
C ARG A 162 18.61 -15.31 -12.79
N ILE A 163 17.58 -14.82 -12.10
CA ILE A 163 17.60 -14.70 -10.62
C ILE A 163 17.71 -16.08 -9.98
N GLY A 164 16.91 -17.05 -10.43
CA GLY A 164 16.97 -18.42 -9.92
C GLY A 164 18.29 -19.15 -10.20
N GLU A 165 18.95 -18.84 -11.33
CA GLU A 165 20.28 -19.36 -11.67
C GLU A 165 21.40 -18.73 -10.83
N ALA A 166 21.32 -17.41 -10.59
CA ALA A 166 22.32 -16.66 -9.84
C ALA A 166 22.27 -16.94 -8.32
N LEU A 167 21.13 -17.38 -7.79
CA LEU A 167 20.93 -17.66 -6.38
C LEU A 167 22.01 -18.62 -5.83
N SER A 168 22.70 -18.20 -4.77
CA SER A 168 23.78 -18.99 -4.15
C SER A 168 23.35 -19.79 -2.92
N VAL A 169 22.19 -19.48 -2.34
CA VAL A 169 21.67 -20.05 -1.07
C VAL A 169 20.31 -20.71 -1.27
N GLU A 170 19.94 -21.66 -0.41
CA GLU A 170 18.58 -22.25 -0.36
C GLU A 170 17.99 -22.79 -1.69
N ARG A 171 18.84 -23.14 -2.67
CA ARG A 171 18.44 -23.59 -4.01
C ARG A 171 17.52 -24.83 -4.06
N GLY A 172 17.40 -25.55 -2.94
CA GLY A 172 16.54 -26.72 -2.78
C GLY A 172 15.15 -26.42 -2.22
N ALA A 173 14.85 -25.17 -1.84
CA ALA A 173 13.54 -24.81 -1.34
C ALA A 173 12.46 -24.99 -2.42
N ALA A 174 11.23 -25.29 -1.99
CA ALA A 174 10.12 -25.60 -2.90
C ALA A 174 9.86 -24.49 -3.94
N TYR A 175 10.03 -23.22 -3.57
CA TYR A 175 9.91 -22.10 -4.51
C TYR A 175 10.92 -22.21 -5.67
N TRP A 176 12.20 -22.36 -5.34
CA TRP A 176 13.29 -22.39 -6.30
C TRP A 176 13.26 -23.61 -7.21
N LEU A 177 12.80 -24.76 -6.70
CA LEU A 177 12.58 -25.94 -7.52
C LEU A 177 11.45 -25.75 -8.53
N ARG A 178 10.34 -25.11 -8.13
CA ARG A 178 9.25 -24.78 -9.05
C ARG A 178 9.73 -23.82 -10.14
N LEU A 179 10.41 -22.74 -9.76
CA LEU A 179 10.97 -21.79 -10.73
C LEU A 179 11.95 -22.47 -11.70
N ARG A 180 12.85 -23.32 -11.19
CA ARG A 180 13.81 -24.05 -12.04
C ARG A 180 13.12 -24.94 -13.06
N ALA A 181 12.09 -25.69 -12.65
CA ALA A 181 11.35 -26.54 -13.58
C ALA A 181 10.67 -25.71 -14.68
N PHE A 182 10.03 -24.58 -14.32
CA PHE A 182 9.47 -23.63 -15.28
C PHE A 182 10.53 -23.12 -16.27
N CYS A 183 11.69 -22.70 -15.79
CA CYS A 183 12.79 -22.21 -16.63
C CYS A 183 13.38 -23.29 -17.55
N GLN A 184 13.48 -24.53 -17.09
CA GLN A 184 13.88 -25.67 -17.94
C GLN A 184 12.90 -25.88 -19.09
N VAL A 185 11.59 -25.75 -18.84
CA VAL A 185 10.57 -25.78 -19.89
C VAL A 185 10.72 -24.63 -20.88
N LEU A 186 11.02 -23.42 -20.41
CA LEU A 186 11.28 -22.28 -21.30
C LEU A 186 12.51 -22.53 -22.18
N GLY A 187 13.55 -23.16 -21.63
CA GLY A 187 14.76 -23.59 -22.34
C GLY A 187 14.61 -24.88 -23.16
N GLY A 188 13.41 -25.45 -23.28
CA GLY A 188 13.16 -26.68 -24.06
C GLY A 188 13.59 -27.99 -23.41
N GLN A 189 14.07 -27.96 -22.16
CA GLN A 189 14.60 -29.11 -21.41
C GLN A 189 13.49 -29.88 -20.67
N ARG A 190 12.55 -30.48 -21.40
CA ARG A 190 11.34 -31.12 -20.83
C ARG A 190 11.64 -32.28 -19.86
N ASP A 191 12.59 -33.15 -20.18
CA ASP A 191 12.92 -34.29 -19.32
C ASP A 191 13.51 -33.85 -17.98
N ALA A 192 14.40 -32.85 -18.01
CA ALA A 192 14.96 -32.22 -16.81
C ALA A 192 13.86 -31.52 -15.99
N ALA A 193 12.92 -30.85 -16.66
CA ALA A 193 11.78 -30.22 -16.01
C ALA A 193 10.87 -31.23 -15.29
N GLN A 194 10.64 -32.41 -15.87
CA GLN A 194 9.82 -33.46 -15.26
C GLN A 194 10.45 -34.01 -13.97
N LEU A 195 11.78 -34.20 -13.96
CA LEU A 195 12.50 -34.61 -12.76
C LEU A 195 12.45 -33.53 -11.67
N THR A 196 12.67 -32.27 -12.07
CA THR A 196 12.65 -31.13 -11.14
C THR A 196 11.26 -30.87 -10.58
N LEU A 197 10.20 -31.02 -11.39
CA LEU A 197 8.81 -31.00 -10.93
C LEU A 197 8.57 -32.07 -9.86
N SER A 198 9.02 -33.31 -10.10
CA SER A 198 8.86 -34.40 -9.14
C SER A 198 9.52 -34.08 -7.79
N LEU A 199 10.72 -33.48 -7.82
CA LEU A 199 11.41 -33.03 -6.61
C LEU A 199 10.69 -31.86 -5.92
N ALA A 200 10.16 -30.89 -6.68
CA ALA A 200 9.39 -29.77 -6.15
C ALA A 200 8.15 -30.25 -5.37
N LEU A 201 7.43 -31.23 -5.92
CA LEU A 201 6.22 -31.79 -5.30
C LEU A 201 6.51 -32.65 -4.05
N GLN A 202 7.72 -33.20 -3.93
CA GLN A 202 8.18 -33.84 -2.69
C GLN A 202 8.43 -32.83 -1.57
N GLN A 203 8.93 -31.63 -1.91
CA GLN A 203 9.18 -30.56 -0.93
C GLN A 203 7.88 -29.90 -0.45
N ALA A 204 6.96 -29.61 -1.37
CA ALA A 204 5.66 -29.05 -1.03
C ALA A 204 4.58 -29.47 -2.04
N LYS A 205 3.43 -29.91 -1.53
CA LYS A 205 2.26 -30.20 -2.37
C LYS A 205 1.70 -28.88 -2.92
N ASP A 206 1.60 -28.80 -4.24
CA ASP A 206 0.98 -27.68 -4.95
C ASP A 206 0.22 -28.22 -6.17
N PRO A 207 -1.07 -28.59 -6.02
CA PRO A 207 -1.84 -29.21 -7.09
C PRO A 207 -2.09 -28.27 -8.28
N ASP A 208 -2.19 -26.97 -8.03
CA ASP A 208 -2.36 -25.96 -9.07
C ASP A 208 -1.11 -25.87 -9.94
N TYR A 209 0.06 -25.77 -9.30
CA TYR A 209 1.34 -25.80 -10.00
C TYR A 209 1.56 -27.12 -10.73
N ALA A 210 1.30 -28.26 -10.08
CA ALA A 210 1.47 -29.59 -10.68
C ALA A 210 0.63 -29.76 -11.96
N ARG A 211 -0.62 -29.31 -11.93
CA ARG A 211 -1.54 -29.33 -13.08
C ARG A 211 -1.00 -28.49 -14.24
N LEU A 212 -0.67 -27.23 -13.98
CA LEU A 212 -0.20 -26.32 -15.03
C LEU A 212 1.16 -26.76 -15.60
N MET A 213 2.11 -27.10 -14.74
CA MET A 213 3.44 -27.52 -15.15
C MET A 213 3.41 -28.85 -15.91
N GLY A 214 2.62 -29.83 -15.42
CA GLY A 214 2.42 -31.10 -16.10
C GLY A 214 1.80 -30.92 -17.50
N ALA A 215 0.81 -30.03 -17.62
CA ALA A 215 0.22 -29.69 -18.92
C ALA A 215 1.23 -29.09 -19.89
N VAL A 216 2.13 -28.21 -19.43
CA VAL A 216 3.19 -27.65 -20.29
C VAL A 216 4.21 -28.71 -20.71
N ILE A 217 4.61 -29.61 -19.81
CA ILE A 217 5.58 -30.68 -20.11
C ILE A 217 4.97 -31.68 -21.10
N SER A 218 3.75 -32.16 -20.83
CA SER A 218 3.10 -33.22 -21.61
C SER A 218 2.34 -32.72 -22.85
N GLY A 219 2.15 -31.40 -22.99
CA GLY A 219 1.37 -30.81 -24.10
C GLY A 219 -0.13 -31.09 -24.02
N THR A 220 -0.67 -31.31 -22.81
CA THR A 220 -2.08 -31.62 -22.59
C THR A 220 -2.88 -30.36 -22.22
N PRO A 221 -4.22 -30.36 -22.38
CA PRO A 221 -5.05 -29.24 -21.93
C PRO A 221 -4.95 -29.02 -20.41
N ALA A 222 -4.65 -27.78 -20.01
CA ALA A 222 -4.42 -27.44 -18.59
C ALA A 222 -5.70 -27.02 -17.83
N GLY A 223 -6.81 -26.78 -18.55
CA GLY A 223 -8.03 -26.21 -17.99
C GLY A 223 -7.92 -24.69 -17.76
N ALA A 224 -8.48 -24.20 -16.66
CA ALA A 224 -8.54 -22.76 -16.37
C ALA A 224 -7.18 -22.17 -15.96
N ALA A 225 -7.00 -20.88 -16.28
CA ALA A 225 -5.89 -20.06 -15.80
C ALA A 225 -5.84 -20.00 -14.27
N ASN A 226 -4.66 -19.71 -13.71
CA ASN A 226 -4.49 -19.53 -12.27
C ASN A 226 -3.62 -18.29 -12.00
N LEU A 227 -4.19 -17.33 -11.26
CA LEU A 227 -3.57 -16.04 -10.96
C LEU A 227 -3.30 -15.90 -9.44
N ARG A 228 -2.97 -17.01 -8.76
CA ARG A 228 -2.72 -17.00 -7.30
C ARG A 228 -1.30 -16.54 -6.93
N ASN A 229 -0.34 -16.66 -7.83
CA ASN A 229 1.06 -16.24 -7.64
C ASN A 229 1.74 -16.04 -9.01
N GLY A 230 2.96 -15.48 -9.02
CA GLY A 230 3.68 -15.14 -10.24
C GLY A 230 3.94 -16.35 -11.14
N ILE A 231 4.36 -17.49 -10.57
CA ILE A 231 4.71 -18.67 -11.36
C ILE A 231 3.49 -19.32 -12.03
N ASN A 232 2.34 -19.40 -11.34
CA ASN A 232 1.11 -19.92 -11.92
C ASN A 232 0.58 -18.98 -13.02
N TYR A 233 0.74 -17.67 -12.84
CA TYR A 233 0.41 -16.70 -13.88
C TYR A 233 1.32 -16.85 -15.11
N ALA A 234 2.63 -16.99 -14.92
CA ALA A 234 3.58 -17.21 -16.02
C ALA A 234 3.30 -18.52 -16.77
N LEU A 235 2.98 -19.61 -16.05
CA LEU A 235 2.52 -20.86 -16.67
C LEU A 235 1.20 -20.68 -17.43
N SER A 236 0.24 -19.93 -16.88
CA SER A 236 -1.02 -19.63 -17.55
C SER A 236 -0.79 -18.85 -18.85
N ARG A 237 0.12 -17.86 -18.84
CA ARG A 237 0.55 -17.14 -20.05
C ARG A 237 1.21 -18.08 -21.06
N LYS A 238 2.12 -18.96 -20.61
CA LYS A 238 2.81 -19.93 -21.48
C LYS A 238 1.85 -20.91 -22.16
N LEU A 239 0.76 -21.26 -21.48
CA LEU A 239 -0.30 -22.15 -21.98
C LEU A 239 -1.35 -21.43 -22.83
N GLY A 240 -1.27 -20.09 -22.99
CA GLY A 240 -2.26 -19.31 -23.72
C GLY A 240 -3.64 -19.29 -23.06
N LEU A 241 -3.72 -19.45 -21.74
CA LEU A 241 -4.99 -19.45 -21.00
C LEU A 241 -5.51 -18.03 -20.80
N ASP A 242 -6.82 -17.83 -20.92
CA ASP A 242 -7.44 -16.53 -20.67
C ASP A 242 -7.36 -16.15 -19.18
N PRO A 243 -6.62 -15.09 -18.81
CA PRO A 243 -6.51 -14.66 -17.42
C PRO A 243 -7.84 -14.15 -16.85
N ARG A 244 -8.76 -13.65 -17.69
CA ARG A 244 -10.06 -13.12 -17.25
C ARG A 244 -10.94 -14.20 -16.63
N ALA A 245 -10.85 -15.43 -17.11
CA ALA A 245 -11.54 -16.57 -16.53
C ALA A 245 -11.15 -16.85 -15.06
N ALA A 246 -9.98 -16.38 -14.63
CA ALA A 246 -9.49 -16.53 -13.26
C ALA A 246 -9.70 -15.30 -12.38
N ALA A 247 -10.36 -14.24 -12.87
CA ALA A 247 -10.46 -12.95 -12.18
C ALA A 247 -11.02 -13.05 -10.75
N ALA A 248 -12.04 -13.90 -10.55
CA ALA A 248 -12.67 -14.10 -9.24
C ALA A 248 -11.74 -14.74 -8.19
N THR A 249 -10.68 -15.42 -8.62
CA THR A 249 -9.73 -16.12 -7.73
C THR A 249 -8.32 -15.55 -7.80
N ALA A 250 -8.14 -14.45 -8.55
CA ALA A 250 -6.86 -13.78 -8.68
C ALA A 250 -6.40 -13.21 -7.34
N SER A 251 -5.13 -13.41 -7.03
CA SER A 251 -4.49 -12.78 -5.88
C SER A 251 -4.50 -11.25 -6.05
N PRO A 252 -4.49 -10.48 -4.95
CA PRO A 252 -4.39 -9.02 -5.02
C PRO A 252 -3.20 -8.53 -5.86
N ALA A 253 -2.07 -9.25 -5.83
CA ALA A 253 -0.88 -8.98 -6.63
C ALA A 253 -1.12 -9.01 -8.15
N LEU A 254 -2.05 -9.86 -8.61
CA LEU A 254 -2.35 -10.08 -10.02
C LEU A 254 -3.67 -9.42 -10.48
N LYS A 255 -4.42 -8.77 -9.59
CA LYS A 255 -5.59 -7.97 -10.01
C LYS A 255 -5.23 -6.86 -11.02
N PRO A 256 -4.08 -6.14 -10.90
CA PRO A 256 -3.71 -5.12 -11.88
C PRO A 256 -3.50 -5.66 -13.30
N VAL A 257 -3.04 -6.91 -13.46
CA VAL A 257 -2.82 -7.49 -14.80
C VAL A 257 -4.12 -7.88 -15.52
N LEU A 258 -5.24 -7.88 -14.79
CA LEU A 258 -6.58 -8.13 -15.34
C LEU A 258 -7.25 -6.88 -15.88
N LYS A 259 -6.73 -5.69 -15.52
CA LYS A 259 -7.26 -4.43 -16.04
C LYS A 259 -7.03 -4.41 -17.55
N PRO A 260 -8.07 -4.15 -18.37
CA PRO A 260 -7.88 -4.05 -19.81
C PRO A 260 -6.83 -2.98 -20.13
N THR A 261 -5.72 -3.36 -20.74
CA THR A 261 -4.85 -2.42 -21.47
C THR A 261 -5.53 -2.12 -22.80
N GLY A 262 -6.56 -1.30 -22.77
CA GLY A 262 -7.33 -0.94 -23.95
C GLY A 262 -8.02 0.39 -23.72
N ASP A 263 -7.82 1.31 -24.66
CA ASP A 263 -8.36 2.65 -24.63
C ASP A 263 -9.86 2.65 -24.30
N VAL A 264 -10.19 3.33 -23.20
CA VAL A 264 -11.56 3.78 -22.86
C VAL A 264 -12.22 4.60 -24.00
N ALA A 265 -11.47 4.92 -25.06
CA ALA A 265 -11.96 5.52 -26.30
C ALA A 265 -12.91 4.63 -27.11
N VAL A 266 -12.92 3.31 -26.95
CA VAL A 266 -13.81 2.42 -27.73
C VAL A 266 -15.27 2.45 -27.23
N LEU A 267 -15.55 3.03 -26.06
CA LEU A 267 -16.93 3.21 -25.57
C LEU A 267 -17.54 4.59 -25.91
N ALA A 268 -16.78 5.48 -26.54
CA ALA A 268 -17.26 6.82 -26.91
C ALA A 268 -18.07 6.87 -28.23
N GLY A 269 -18.32 5.73 -28.87
CA GLY A 269 -18.84 5.66 -30.24
C GLY A 269 -20.16 4.92 -30.43
N GLY A 270 -21.08 4.94 -29.45
CA GLY A 270 -22.45 4.43 -29.64
C GLY A 270 -22.89 3.27 -28.74
N ALA A 271 -22.32 3.12 -27.54
CA ALA A 271 -22.84 2.16 -26.56
C ALA A 271 -24.25 2.58 -26.09
N ASP A 272 -25.18 1.61 -26.02
CA ASP A 272 -26.47 1.80 -25.35
C ASP A 272 -26.21 2.04 -23.85
N LEU A 273 -26.15 3.31 -23.46
CA LEU A 273 -25.91 3.74 -22.09
C LEU A 273 -26.97 3.21 -21.12
N THR A 274 -28.17 2.90 -21.60
CA THR A 274 -29.24 2.29 -20.78
C THR A 274 -28.88 0.85 -20.44
N ALA A 275 -28.48 0.06 -21.43
CA ALA A 275 -28.04 -1.31 -21.22
C ALA A 275 -26.76 -1.39 -20.37
N ALA A 276 -25.81 -0.47 -20.58
CA ALA A 276 -24.62 -0.37 -19.75
C ALA A 276 -24.98 -0.07 -18.29
N GLN A 277 -25.88 0.88 -18.05
CA GLN A 277 -26.35 1.21 -16.71
C GLN A 277 -27.01 0.01 -16.01
N ALA A 278 -27.88 -0.72 -16.71
CA ALA A 278 -28.53 -1.90 -16.15
C ALA A 278 -27.51 -2.99 -15.75
N SER A 279 -26.49 -3.22 -16.57
CA SER A 279 -25.40 -4.15 -16.26
C SER A 279 -24.56 -3.70 -15.05
N ASP A 280 -24.22 -2.41 -14.99
CA ASP A 280 -23.44 -1.83 -13.88
C ASP A 280 -24.21 -1.95 -12.56
N LEU A 281 -25.49 -1.61 -12.56
CA LEU A 281 -26.34 -1.74 -11.38
C LEU A 281 -26.48 -3.19 -10.92
N ALA A 282 -26.64 -4.14 -11.84
CA ALA A 282 -26.67 -5.56 -11.51
C ALA A 282 -25.34 -5.99 -10.87
N PHE A 283 -24.21 -5.58 -11.43
CA PHE A 283 -22.89 -5.93 -10.92
C PHE A 283 -22.63 -5.34 -9.52
N LEU A 284 -22.95 -4.06 -9.32
CA LEU A 284 -22.83 -3.37 -8.04
C LEU A 284 -23.73 -3.98 -6.97
N ARG A 285 -24.97 -4.36 -7.31
CA ARG A 285 -25.93 -4.98 -6.36
C ARG A 285 -25.56 -6.41 -5.98
N GLN A 286 -24.87 -7.14 -6.86
CA GLN A 286 -24.41 -8.51 -6.59
C GLN A 286 -23.14 -8.54 -5.72
N ALA A 287 -22.38 -7.45 -5.68
CA ALA A 287 -21.16 -7.35 -4.90
C ALA A 287 -21.46 -7.47 -3.39
N LYS A 288 -20.78 -8.42 -2.73
CA LYS A 288 -20.90 -8.67 -1.28
C LYS A 288 -19.67 -8.16 -0.56
N GLY A 289 -19.89 -7.26 0.41
CA GLY A 289 -18.82 -6.60 1.14
C GLY A 289 -18.08 -5.54 0.34
N LEU A 290 -17.34 -4.71 1.08
CA LEU A 290 -16.67 -3.51 0.59
C LEU A 290 -15.66 -3.76 -0.53
N ALA A 291 -14.84 -4.81 -0.42
CA ALA A 291 -13.82 -5.12 -1.42
C ALA A 291 -14.45 -5.47 -2.78
N ALA A 292 -15.46 -6.33 -2.81
CA ALA A 292 -16.16 -6.67 -4.05
C ALA A 292 -16.90 -5.46 -4.64
N PHE A 293 -17.50 -4.62 -3.79
CA PHE A 293 -18.16 -3.40 -4.23
C PHE A 293 -17.18 -2.42 -4.89
N THR A 294 -15.99 -2.29 -4.31
CA THR A 294 -14.92 -1.43 -4.86
C THR A 294 -14.39 -1.95 -6.19
N ASP A 295 -14.18 -3.26 -6.32
CA ASP A 295 -13.78 -3.88 -7.58
C ASP A 295 -14.85 -3.66 -8.67
N ALA A 296 -16.13 -3.85 -8.34
CA ALA A 296 -17.24 -3.59 -9.24
C ALA A 296 -17.33 -2.12 -9.65
N ALA A 297 -17.19 -1.22 -8.69
CA ALA A 297 -17.18 0.23 -8.91
C ALA A 297 -16.06 0.67 -9.86
N GLN A 298 -14.84 0.12 -9.70
CA GLN A 298 -13.72 0.44 -10.59
C GLN A 298 -13.97 -0.05 -12.02
N ALA A 299 -14.57 -1.22 -12.19
CA ALA A 299 -14.90 -1.77 -13.50
C ALA A 299 -16.02 -0.96 -14.21
N SER A 300 -17.02 -0.51 -13.46
CA SER A 300 -18.15 0.29 -13.96
C SER A 300 -17.84 1.80 -14.08
N LEU A 301 -16.71 2.28 -13.56
CA LEU A 301 -16.41 3.72 -13.56
C LEU A 301 -16.47 4.37 -14.96
N PRO A 302 -15.93 3.78 -16.05
CA PRO A 302 -15.97 4.41 -17.37
C PRO A 302 -17.38 4.71 -17.88
N SER A 303 -18.31 3.76 -17.74
CA SER A 303 -19.72 3.91 -18.12
C SER A 303 -20.46 4.86 -17.19
N ILE A 304 -20.22 4.78 -15.88
CA ILE A 304 -20.80 5.72 -14.88
C ILE A 304 -20.37 7.16 -15.20
N ALA A 305 -19.09 7.38 -15.50
CA ALA A 305 -18.58 8.70 -15.84
C ALA A 305 -19.13 9.21 -17.19
N ALA A 306 -19.37 8.31 -18.16
CA ALA A 306 -20.01 8.66 -19.42
C ALA A 306 -21.49 9.07 -19.22
N LEU A 307 -22.25 8.31 -18.42
CA LEU A 307 -23.63 8.64 -18.01
C LEU A 307 -23.68 9.99 -17.29
N ALA A 308 -22.74 10.21 -16.37
CA ALA A 308 -22.62 11.48 -15.66
C ALA A 308 -22.35 12.63 -16.64
N ARG A 309 -21.44 12.49 -17.61
CA ARG A 309 -21.16 13.53 -18.61
C ARG A 309 -22.30 13.79 -19.58
N ALA A 310 -23.04 12.75 -19.97
CA ALA A 310 -24.12 12.82 -20.94
C ALA A 310 -25.44 13.39 -20.39
N ASP A 311 -25.51 13.67 -19.09
CA ASP A 311 -26.77 14.09 -18.41
C ASP A 311 -27.91 13.08 -18.60
N ALA A 312 -27.57 11.80 -18.72
CA ALA A 312 -28.53 10.73 -18.94
C ALA A 312 -29.38 10.46 -17.68
N PRO A 313 -30.64 10.02 -17.82
CA PRO A 313 -31.45 9.56 -16.69
C PRO A 313 -30.75 8.42 -15.92
N LEU A 314 -30.77 8.51 -14.58
CA LEU A 314 -30.16 7.53 -13.69
C LEU A 314 -31.24 6.80 -12.89
N GLU A 315 -31.28 5.46 -12.99
CA GLU A 315 -32.21 4.59 -12.28
C GLU A 315 -31.93 4.55 -10.76
N ASP A 316 -30.65 4.53 -10.37
CA ASP A 316 -30.21 4.50 -8.97
C ASP A 316 -29.02 5.45 -8.76
N PRO A 317 -29.25 6.77 -8.78
CA PRO A 317 -28.18 7.75 -8.80
C PRO A 317 -27.32 7.73 -7.53
N VAL A 318 -27.89 7.34 -6.38
CA VAL A 318 -27.12 7.26 -5.12
C VAL A 318 -26.15 6.08 -5.16
N LEU A 319 -26.55 4.92 -5.67
CA LEU A 319 -25.63 3.78 -5.84
C LEU A 319 -24.50 4.13 -6.82
N LEU A 320 -24.81 4.81 -7.93
CA LEU A 320 -23.81 5.21 -8.94
C LEU A 320 -22.85 6.28 -8.39
N ALA A 321 -23.34 7.26 -7.61
CA ALA A 321 -22.47 8.24 -6.94
C ALA A 321 -21.55 7.58 -5.91
N ARG A 322 -22.05 6.61 -5.14
CA ARG A 322 -21.26 5.81 -4.19
C ARG A 322 -20.21 4.96 -4.90
N ALA A 323 -20.56 4.36 -6.04
CA ALA A 323 -19.62 3.63 -6.87
C ALA A 323 -18.51 4.56 -7.40
N ALA A 324 -18.85 5.74 -7.90
CA ALA A 324 -17.85 6.73 -8.31
C ALA A 324 -16.89 7.10 -7.16
N LEU A 325 -17.39 7.30 -5.93
CA LEU A 325 -16.55 7.52 -4.74
C LEU A 325 -15.66 6.31 -4.41
N ALA A 326 -16.21 5.10 -4.44
CA ALA A 326 -15.46 3.87 -4.19
C ALA A 326 -14.33 3.66 -5.23
N ALA A 327 -14.56 4.08 -6.47
CA ALA A 327 -13.57 4.06 -7.54
C ALA A 327 -12.56 5.23 -7.47
N GLY A 328 -12.74 6.18 -6.55
CA GLY A 328 -11.86 7.34 -6.37
C GLY A 328 -12.17 8.54 -7.29
N ASP A 329 -13.29 8.53 -8.02
CA ASP A 329 -13.71 9.62 -8.90
C ASP A 329 -14.72 10.56 -8.23
N LEU A 330 -14.16 11.51 -7.48
CA LEU A 330 -14.92 12.55 -6.78
C LEU A 330 -15.68 13.48 -7.74
N ALA A 331 -15.13 13.75 -8.93
CA ALA A 331 -15.75 14.67 -9.89
C ALA A 331 -17.05 14.07 -10.43
N THR A 332 -17.02 12.80 -10.83
CA THR A 332 -18.22 12.05 -11.25
C THR A 332 -19.24 11.95 -10.11
N ALA A 333 -18.81 11.63 -8.89
CA ALA A 333 -19.71 11.54 -7.73
C ALA A 333 -20.43 12.88 -7.42
N ARG A 334 -19.69 14.00 -7.44
CA ARG A 334 -20.27 15.35 -7.26
C ARG A 334 -21.24 15.71 -8.37
N THR A 335 -20.91 15.36 -9.62
CA THR A 335 -21.77 15.61 -10.79
C THR A 335 -23.11 14.90 -10.62
N ILE A 336 -23.08 13.62 -10.22
CA ILE A 336 -24.31 12.85 -9.96
C ILE A 336 -25.09 13.45 -8.79
N ARG A 337 -24.42 13.75 -7.66
CA ARG A 337 -25.09 14.33 -6.47
C ARG A 337 -25.74 15.69 -6.74
N GLY A 338 -25.12 16.53 -7.56
CA GLY A 338 -25.62 17.86 -7.92
C GLY A 338 -26.97 17.83 -8.66
N ARG A 339 -27.32 16.69 -9.27
CA ARG A 339 -28.60 16.47 -9.96
C ARG A 339 -29.73 16.04 -9.01
N LEU A 340 -29.41 15.67 -7.78
CA LEU A 340 -30.37 15.16 -6.80
C LEU A 340 -30.97 16.32 -5.99
N THR A 341 -31.82 17.10 -6.65
CA THR A 341 -32.47 18.29 -6.07
C THR A 341 -33.94 18.07 -5.69
N GLY A 342 -34.53 16.92 -6.03
CA GLY A 342 -35.91 16.58 -5.68
C GLY A 342 -36.07 16.10 -4.24
N ASP A 343 -37.26 16.27 -3.68
CA ASP A 343 -37.61 15.82 -2.32
C ASP A 343 -37.64 14.29 -2.19
N THR A 344 -37.87 13.59 -3.30
CA THR A 344 -37.82 12.12 -3.39
C THR A 344 -36.79 11.71 -4.43
N ILE A 345 -35.81 10.91 -3.99
CA ILE A 345 -34.76 10.36 -4.85
C ILE A 345 -35.03 8.86 -5.05
N PRO A 346 -35.13 8.38 -6.30
CA PRO A 346 -35.33 6.96 -6.57
C PRO A 346 -34.28 6.09 -5.88
N GLY A 347 -34.74 5.05 -5.19
CA GLY A 347 -33.86 4.05 -4.56
C GLY A 347 -33.11 4.51 -3.31
N ALA A 348 -33.35 5.73 -2.80
CA ALA A 348 -32.59 6.27 -1.67
C ALA A 348 -33.49 6.85 -0.56
N THR A 349 -33.13 6.56 0.69
CA THR A 349 -33.73 7.19 1.87
C THR A 349 -33.04 8.52 2.21
N SER A 350 -33.65 9.33 3.08
CA SER A 350 -33.00 10.53 3.64
C SER A 350 -31.67 10.19 4.34
N THR A 351 -31.60 9.02 5.00
CA THR A 351 -30.36 8.52 5.60
C THR A 351 -29.31 8.24 4.54
N ASP A 352 -29.65 7.59 3.42
CA ASP A 352 -28.72 7.29 2.33
C ASP A 352 -28.14 8.57 1.71
N MET A 353 -28.98 9.60 1.55
CA MET A 353 -28.54 10.92 1.09
C MET A 353 -27.56 11.56 2.08
N SER A 354 -27.86 11.51 3.38
CA SER A 354 -26.96 12.07 4.40
C SER A 354 -25.61 11.35 4.48
N LEU A 355 -25.59 10.04 4.25
CA LEU A 355 -24.36 9.25 4.19
C LEU A 355 -23.54 9.56 2.93
N LEU A 356 -24.21 9.75 1.78
CA LEU A 356 -23.56 10.19 0.55
C LEU A 356 -22.94 11.60 0.72
N ASP A 357 -23.67 12.53 1.32
CA ASP A 357 -23.19 13.89 1.59
C ASP A 357 -21.98 13.89 2.55
N ALA A 358 -22.00 13.04 3.56
CA ALA A 358 -20.86 12.84 4.44
C ALA A 358 -19.66 12.22 3.71
N ALA A 359 -19.87 11.25 2.83
CA ALA A 359 -18.81 10.64 2.06
C ALA A 359 -18.19 11.64 1.06
N LEU A 360 -19.00 12.51 0.46
CA LEU A 360 -18.53 13.62 -0.37
C LEU A 360 -17.76 14.66 0.44
N ALA A 361 -18.26 15.05 1.62
CA ALA A 361 -17.55 15.98 2.50
C ALA A 361 -16.19 15.43 2.95
N ALA A 362 -16.15 14.14 3.31
CA ALA A 362 -14.91 13.44 3.64
C ALA A 362 -13.96 13.36 2.44
N ALA A 363 -14.47 13.03 1.26
CA ALA A 363 -13.68 13.00 0.04
C ALA A 363 -13.17 14.38 -0.35
N ASP A 364 -13.87 15.46 -0.04
CA ASP A 364 -13.45 16.84 -0.33
C ASP A 364 -12.41 17.37 0.67
N GLY A 365 -12.27 16.73 1.84
CA GLY A 365 -11.58 17.33 2.99
C GLY A 365 -12.36 18.50 3.62
N ARG A 366 -13.66 18.63 3.31
CA ARG A 366 -14.52 19.67 3.89
C ARG A 366 -14.88 19.29 5.32
N LYS A 367 -14.59 20.21 6.25
CA LYS A 367 -14.98 20.12 7.67
C LYS A 367 -16.36 20.73 7.87
N ASP A 368 -17.36 20.14 7.23
CA ASP A 368 -18.73 20.69 7.20
C ASP A 368 -19.50 20.38 8.48
N SER A 369 -19.69 21.40 9.31
CA SER A 369 -20.41 21.30 10.59
C SER A 369 -21.90 21.01 10.42
N GLN A 370 -22.53 21.44 9.32
CA GLN A 370 -23.96 21.21 9.12
C GLN A 370 -24.23 19.74 8.78
N ILE A 371 -23.41 19.15 7.91
CA ILE A 371 -23.51 17.72 7.57
C ILE A 371 -23.25 16.87 8.82
N LEU A 372 -22.24 17.24 9.62
CA LEU A 372 -21.90 16.53 10.85
C LEU A 372 -23.02 16.61 11.89
N ASP A 373 -23.50 17.80 12.20
CA ASP A 373 -24.57 18.00 13.18
C ASP A 373 -25.86 17.27 12.76
N GLY A 374 -26.22 17.31 11.47
CA GLY A 374 -27.37 16.57 10.96
C GLY A 374 -27.22 15.04 11.05
N LEU A 375 -26.01 14.50 10.89
CA LEU A 375 -25.76 13.07 11.13
C LEU A 375 -25.85 12.70 12.62
N ILE A 376 -25.36 13.57 13.50
CA ILE A 376 -25.43 13.37 14.95
C ILE A 376 -26.88 13.34 15.41
N GLU A 377 -27.68 14.30 14.97
CA GLU A 377 -29.11 14.38 15.28
C GLU A 377 -29.84 13.11 14.80
N ARG A 378 -29.63 12.70 13.54
CA ARG A 378 -30.21 11.46 12.99
C ARG A 378 -29.77 10.22 13.77
N GLY A 379 -28.51 10.17 14.17
CA GLY A 379 -27.96 9.08 14.98
C GLY A 379 -28.62 8.98 16.35
N ALA A 380 -28.85 10.13 17.00
CA ALA A 380 -29.52 10.21 18.30
C ALA A 380 -31.01 9.80 18.21
N GLN A 381 -31.71 10.22 17.14
CA GLN A 381 -33.14 9.92 16.96
C GLN A 381 -33.41 8.46 16.56
N ALA A 382 -32.57 7.87 15.71
CA ALA A 382 -32.80 6.53 15.14
C ALA A 382 -32.30 5.36 16.01
N GLY A 383 -31.63 5.65 17.14
CA GLY A 383 -31.16 4.64 18.09
C GLY A 383 -29.92 3.84 17.64
N PRO A 384 -29.49 2.82 18.44
CA PRO A 384 -28.16 2.20 18.33
C PRO A 384 -27.92 1.36 17.07
N LYS A 385 -28.95 1.08 16.27
CA LYS A 385 -28.81 0.36 14.98
C LYS A 385 -28.67 1.30 13.78
N SER A 386 -28.71 2.61 14.00
CA SER A 386 -28.64 3.59 12.93
C SER A 386 -27.22 3.66 12.35
N PRO A 387 -27.04 3.57 11.01
CA PRO A 387 -25.74 3.81 10.39
C PRO A 387 -25.29 5.28 10.53
N ALA A 388 -26.16 6.20 10.95
CA ALA A 388 -25.81 7.59 11.17
C ALA A 388 -24.88 7.79 12.38
N GLN A 389 -24.96 6.95 13.43
CA GLN A 389 -24.05 7.05 14.59
C GLN A 389 -22.58 6.76 14.21
N PRO A 390 -22.24 5.60 13.60
CA PRO A 390 -20.88 5.35 13.15
C PRO A 390 -20.43 6.33 12.05
N ALA A 391 -21.35 6.79 11.19
CA ALA A 391 -21.02 7.81 10.19
C ALA A 391 -20.63 9.16 10.82
N ALA A 392 -21.38 9.62 11.82
CA ALA A 392 -21.06 10.83 12.58
C ALA A 392 -19.69 10.71 13.25
N LEU A 393 -19.39 9.55 13.86
CA LEU A 393 -18.09 9.29 14.47
C LEU A 393 -16.93 9.39 13.46
N ILE A 394 -17.08 8.77 12.28
CA ILE A 394 -16.06 8.77 11.23
C ILE A 394 -15.88 10.20 10.68
N LEU A 395 -16.96 10.92 10.39
CA LEU A 395 -16.89 12.29 9.87
C LEU A 395 -16.30 13.26 10.91
N ALA A 396 -16.65 13.11 12.19
CA ALA A 396 -16.06 13.88 13.28
C ALA A 396 -14.54 13.66 13.42
N ALA A 397 -14.03 12.49 13.05
CA ALA A 397 -12.61 12.22 13.08
C ALA A 397 -11.79 13.10 12.12
N LEU A 398 -12.43 13.63 11.07
CA LEU A 398 -11.83 14.59 10.15
C LEU A 398 -11.67 16.00 10.74
N GLY A 399 -12.20 16.24 11.95
CA GLY A 399 -12.01 17.49 12.69
C GLY A 399 -13.04 18.59 12.37
N GLY A 400 -14.26 18.21 11.94
CA GLY A 400 -15.39 19.14 11.85
C GLY A 400 -15.79 19.70 13.21
N ALA A 401 -16.14 20.98 13.27
CA ALA A 401 -16.70 21.57 14.48
C ALA A 401 -18.15 21.09 14.68
N MET A 402 -18.57 20.94 15.93
CA MET A 402 -19.93 20.55 16.33
C MET A 402 -20.58 21.69 17.12
N SER A 403 -21.88 21.92 16.92
CA SER A 403 -22.66 22.80 17.80
C SER A 403 -22.68 22.30 19.26
N PRO A 404 -22.98 23.16 20.25
CA PRO A 404 -23.13 22.74 21.64
C PRO A 404 -24.11 21.57 21.83
N GLU A 405 -25.24 21.60 21.12
CA GLU A 405 -26.28 20.57 21.14
C GLU A 405 -25.76 19.27 20.52
N ALA A 406 -25.12 19.36 19.35
CA ALA A 406 -24.51 18.21 18.70
C ALA A 406 -23.40 17.57 19.55
N ARG A 407 -22.60 18.35 20.30
CA ARG A 407 -21.60 17.78 21.22
C ARG A 407 -22.24 16.94 22.33
N ALA A 408 -23.35 17.40 22.90
CA ALA A 408 -24.06 16.67 23.94
C ALA A 408 -24.66 15.36 23.39
N GLN A 409 -25.30 15.43 22.21
CA GLN A 409 -25.84 14.24 21.53
C GLN A 409 -24.73 13.27 21.13
N PHE A 410 -23.62 13.76 20.57
CA PHE A 410 -22.47 12.96 20.15
C PHE A 410 -21.89 12.15 21.30
N ALA A 411 -21.78 12.73 22.50
CA ALA A 411 -21.27 12.05 23.69
C ALA A 411 -22.14 10.88 24.16
N SER A 412 -23.41 10.81 23.71
CA SER A 412 -24.35 9.73 24.05
C SER A 412 -24.45 8.63 23.00
N LEU A 413 -23.78 8.77 21.85
CA LEU A 413 -23.82 7.79 20.77
C LEU A 413 -23.10 6.49 21.18
N ASP A 414 -23.59 5.36 20.69
CA ASP A 414 -22.97 4.04 20.84
C ASP A 414 -22.63 3.47 19.45
N PRO A 415 -21.56 3.97 18.80
CA PRO A 415 -21.14 3.54 17.46
C PRO A 415 -20.48 2.15 17.42
N GLY A 416 -20.45 1.43 18.55
CA GLY A 416 -19.88 0.10 18.69
C GLY A 416 -18.61 0.05 19.54
N LYS A 417 -17.85 -1.05 19.41
CA LYS A 417 -16.65 -1.33 20.21
C LYS A 417 -15.38 -1.33 19.38
N SER A 418 -14.28 -0.92 20.00
CA SER A 418 -12.93 -1.09 19.46
C SER A 418 -12.48 -2.54 19.64
N ILE A 419 -11.86 -3.12 18.61
CA ILE A 419 -11.19 -4.43 18.70
C ILE A 419 -9.67 -4.26 18.86
N ALA A 420 -9.13 -3.08 18.50
CA ALA A 420 -7.72 -2.78 18.67
C ALA A 420 -7.38 -2.61 20.16
N SER A 421 -6.18 -3.07 20.56
CA SER A 421 -5.77 -2.93 21.95
C SER A 421 -5.55 -1.45 22.32
N ALA A 422 -5.95 -1.07 23.53
CA ALA A 422 -5.78 0.30 24.02
C ALA A 422 -4.30 0.75 24.01
N ALA A 423 -3.36 -0.16 24.28
CA ALA A 423 -1.93 0.12 24.23
C ALA A 423 -1.47 0.49 22.81
N ARG A 424 -1.93 -0.24 21.79
CA ARG A 424 -1.60 0.06 20.40
C ARG A 424 -2.20 1.39 19.94
N LEU A 425 -3.44 1.67 20.32
CA LEU A 425 -4.09 2.94 20.02
C LEU A 425 -3.38 4.12 20.71
N THR A 426 -2.90 3.92 21.94
CA THR A 426 -2.10 4.92 22.66
C THR A 426 -0.77 5.20 21.94
N ALA A 427 -0.07 4.15 21.50
CA ALA A 427 1.15 4.30 20.71
C ALA A 427 0.90 5.03 19.38
N LEU A 428 -0.24 4.75 18.73
CA LEU A 428 -0.63 5.44 17.50
C LEU A 428 -0.88 6.93 17.75
N ASP A 429 -1.61 7.27 18.81
CA ASP A 429 -1.89 8.65 19.18
C ASP A 429 -0.61 9.43 19.52
N ASP A 430 0.36 8.78 20.18
CA ASP A 430 1.68 9.35 20.49
C ASP A 430 2.55 9.55 19.22
N ALA A 431 2.60 8.56 18.32
CA ALA A 431 3.28 8.69 17.04
C ALA A 431 2.69 9.82 16.20
N ALA A 432 1.36 9.91 16.14
CA ALA A 432 0.66 10.96 15.44
C ALA A 432 0.90 12.36 16.05
N ALA A 433 0.92 12.46 17.39
CA ALA A 433 1.23 13.69 18.11
C ALA A 433 2.65 14.19 17.85
N ALA A 434 3.60 13.26 17.75
CA ALA A 434 5.00 13.53 17.45
C ALA A 434 5.30 13.71 15.96
N HIS A 435 4.28 13.66 15.08
CA HIS A 435 4.43 13.71 13.63
C HIS A 435 5.38 12.64 13.04
N ARG A 436 5.49 11.47 13.71
CA ARG A 436 6.24 10.30 13.22
C ARG A 436 5.42 9.58 12.16
N GLN A 437 5.42 10.12 10.95
CA GLN A 437 4.55 9.70 9.84
C GLN A 437 4.60 8.20 9.56
N GLY A 438 5.79 7.64 9.36
CA GLY A 438 5.97 6.22 9.06
C GLY A 438 5.51 5.32 10.20
N GLU A 439 5.79 5.69 11.46
CA GLU A 439 5.34 4.92 12.62
C GLU A 439 3.82 4.96 12.80
N ALA A 440 3.22 6.14 12.68
CA ALA A 440 1.76 6.30 12.74
C ALA A 440 1.07 5.49 11.63
N ALA A 441 1.62 5.49 10.42
CA ALA A 441 1.12 4.68 9.32
C ALA A 441 1.23 3.18 9.61
N LEU A 442 2.36 2.68 10.09
CA LEU A 442 2.54 1.26 10.42
C LEU A 442 1.60 0.82 11.54
N LEU A 443 1.43 1.63 12.58
CA LEU A 443 0.50 1.32 13.66
C LEU A 443 -0.96 1.28 13.16
N ALA A 444 -1.36 2.23 12.31
CA ALA A 444 -2.69 2.19 11.68
C ALA A 444 -2.87 0.94 10.80
N LEU A 445 -1.88 0.63 9.96
CA LEU A 445 -1.89 -0.55 9.09
C LEU A 445 -1.89 -1.86 9.88
N SER A 446 -1.28 -1.90 11.07
CA SER A 446 -1.34 -3.09 11.94
C SER A 446 -2.77 -3.39 12.41
N VAL A 447 -3.56 -2.35 12.69
CA VAL A 447 -5.00 -2.49 13.01
C VAL A 447 -5.77 -2.92 11.76
N CYS A 448 -5.49 -2.32 10.61
CA CYS A 448 -6.14 -2.69 9.36
C CYS A 448 -5.83 -4.14 8.93
N ALA A 449 -4.61 -4.63 9.13
CA ALA A 449 -4.20 -5.99 8.83
C ALA A 449 -4.92 -7.04 9.70
N GLU A 450 -5.28 -6.69 10.93
CA GLU A 450 -6.12 -7.55 11.79
C GLU A 450 -7.58 -7.55 11.33
N ALA A 451 -8.07 -6.43 10.80
CA ALA A 451 -9.44 -6.30 10.31
C ALA A 451 -9.68 -6.94 8.92
N GLY A 452 -8.63 -7.10 8.11
CA GLY A 452 -8.68 -7.77 6.82
C GLY A 452 -9.36 -6.95 5.72
N THR A 453 -9.99 -7.64 4.75
CA THR A 453 -10.61 -7.03 3.55
C THR A 453 -11.84 -6.18 3.83
N ALA A 454 -12.50 -6.37 4.98
CA ALA A 454 -13.61 -5.53 5.43
C ALA A 454 -13.13 -4.17 5.96
N GLY A 455 -11.86 -4.09 6.36
CA GLY A 455 -11.28 -2.92 7.01
C GLY A 455 -11.74 -2.76 8.47
N PRO A 456 -11.16 -1.81 9.21
CA PRO A 456 -11.47 -1.60 10.62
C PRO A 456 -12.94 -1.19 10.83
N GLY A 457 -13.50 -1.62 11.97
CA GLY A 457 -14.83 -1.21 12.42
C GLY A 457 -14.90 0.29 12.70
N PRO A 458 -16.10 0.89 12.82
CA PRO A 458 -16.27 2.34 12.84
C PRO A 458 -15.47 3.07 13.94
N VAL A 459 -15.40 2.48 15.14
CA VAL A 459 -14.67 3.07 16.27
C VAL A 459 -13.16 3.12 16.01
N ASP A 460 -12.58 2.00 15.59
CA ASP A 460 -11.17 1.93 15.27
C ASP A 460 -10.84 2.81 14.07
N ARG A 461 -11.67 2.77 13.04
CA ARG A 461 -11.54 3.60 11.84
C ARG A 461 -11.50 5.08 12.17
N ALA A 462 -12.41 5.57 13.02
CA ALA A 462 -12.40 6.98 13.43
C ALA A 462 -11.12 7.37 14.18
N ARG A 463 -10.59 6.48 15.03
CA ARG A 463 -9.29 6.71 15.69
C ARG A 463 -8.15 6.75 14.68
N LEU A 464 -8.11 5.80 13.73
CA LEU A 464 -7.09 5.77 12.69
C LEU A 464 -7.14 7.02 11.81
N VAL A 465 -8.32 7.45 11.37
CA VAL A 465 -8.52 8.68 10.57
C VAL A 465 -7.94 9.88 11.30
N ARG A 466 -8.28 10.06 12.59
CA ARG A 466 -7.78 11.18 13.40
C ARG A 466 -6.25 11.15 13.56
N ALA A 467 -5.69 9.97 13.83
CA ALA A 467 -4.25 9.81 13.98
C ALA A 467 -3.50 10.09 12.67
N LEU A 468 -3.99 9.57 11.55
CA LEU A 468 -3.40 9.80 10.22
C LEU A 468 -3.43 11.29 9.85
N LEU A 469 -4.54 12.00 10.09
CA LEU A 469 -4.59 13.46 9.89
C LEU A 469 -3.56 14.19 10.74
N ARG A 470 -3.46 13.85 12.03
CA ARG A 470 -2.54 14.50 12.95
C ARG A 470 -1.08 14.24 12.57
N ALA A 471 -0.78 13.06 12.01
CA ALA A 471 0.52 12.73 11.45
C ALA A 471 0.81 13.47 10.12
N GLY A 472 -0.18 14.10 9.47
CA GLY A 472 -0.03 14.75 8.16
C GLY A 472 -0.27 13.83 6.96
N LEU A 473 -0.90 12.67 7.17
CA LEU A 473 -1.30 11.71 6.14
C LEU A 473 -2.75 11.97 5.70
N GLU A 474 -3.05 13.19 5.28
CA GLU A 474 -4.42 13.66 5.04
C GLU A 474 -5.15 12.90 3.93
N THR A 475 -4.47 12.65 2.81
CA THR A 475 -5.03 11.86 1.70
C THR A 475 -5.47 10.48 2.16
N ASP A 476 -4.64 9.81 2.97
CA ASP A 476 -4.90 8.46 3.46
C ASP A 476 -6.01 8.45 4.51
N ALA A 477 -6.04 9.45 5.40
CA ALA A 477 -7.11 9.61 6.37
C ALA A 477 -8.47 9.83 5.71
N ARG A 478 -8.54 10.68 4.67
CA ARG A 478 -9.76 10.90 3.88
C ARG A 478 -10.21 9.63 3.18
N ALA A 479 -9.29 8.91 2.53
CA ALA A 479 -9.61 7.64 1.87
C ALA A 479 -10.19 6.62 2.87
N LEU A 480 -9.60 6.51 4.06
CA LEU A 480 -10.08 5.61 5.10
C LEU A 480 -11.46 6.02 5.65
N ALA A 481 -11.74 7.33 5.76
CA ALA A 481 -13.04 7.85 6.16
C ALA A 481 -14.12 7.57 5.11
N VAL A 482 -13.84 7.85 3.83
CA VAL A 482 -14.76 7.58 2.70
C VAL A 482 -15.08 6.08 2.62
N GLU A 483 -14.05 5.23 2.69
CA GLU A 483 -14.25 3.78 2.71
C GLU A 483 -15.15 3.34 3.88
N GLY A 484 -14.98 3.94 5.06
CA GLY A 484 -15.80 3.65 6.23
C GLY A 484 -17.26 4.01 6.04
N LEU A 485 -17.52 5.19 5.48
CA LEU A 485 -18.88 5.68 5.21
C LEU A 485 -19.57 4.80 4.15
N LEU A 486 -18.84 4.38 3.12
CA LEU A 486 -19.35 3.45 2.11
C LEU A 486 -19.64 2.06 2.70
N ALA A 487 -18.78 1.56 3.59
CA ALA A 487 -18.93 0.24 4.22
C ALA A 487 -20.22 0.13 5.04
N LEU A 488 -20.74 1.24 5.59
CA LEU A 488 -22.02 1.27 6.32
C LEU A 488 -23.24 1.00 5.43
N GLN A 489 -23.06 1.07 4.11
CA GLN A 489 -24.13 0.96 3.12
C GLN A 489 -23.99 -0.25 2.18
N VAL A 490 -22.95 -1.07 2.38
CA VAL A 490 -22.71 -2.31 1.61
C VAL A 490 -23.11 -3.50 2.45
N LYS A 491 -23.79 -4.48 1.84
CA LYS A 491 -24.26 -5.70 2.51
C LYS A 491 -23.19 -6.78 2.60
#